data_AF-A0A2E5X4V1-F1
#
_entry.id   AF-A0A2E5X4V1-F1
#
_cell.length_a   1.000
_cell.length_b   1.000
_cell.length_c   1.000
_cell.angle_alpha   90.00
_cell.angle_beta   90.00
_cell.angle_gamma   90.00
#
_symmetry.space_group_name_H-M   'P 1'
#
loop_
_entity.id
_entity.type
_entity.pdbx_description
1 polymer ?
#
loop_
_entity_poly.entity_id
_entity_poly.type
_entity_poly.pdbx_seq_one_letter_code
_entity_poly.pdbx_strand_id
1 'polypeptide(L)'
;MPPRANVPRRIVQPPIPALPYFAYGSNLHRSDWHRWCEHNGFATGLLELLEPAWLPDWECAFRLESGSRGGGVLDITPCLGQATPGALFEAGFSAWRALDRKEGYPHVYRRREVSVICADGRERRAQTYCVHPARRSADALAPAPGYAELVRGGLVEHGLPTDLLDAAAAGVLAPALIPHVFVYGTLLAGQCREGHMALAGKARKQEAASISGQLENLGAYPGLRLGGMPGARVRGELHFCENLPALQALLSVLDGVEGFHGYDQDDGLYRRTLALARRADGEQQPAWTYRLGDRTPRAPVIGDGDWLAHFART
;
A
#
# COMPACT_ATOMS: atom_id res chain seq x y z
N MET A 1 1.73 -20.70 -65.81
CA MET A 1 1.25 -20.43 -64.44
C MET A 1 2.22 -19.46 -63.77
N PRO A 2 1.79 -18.29 -63.29
CA PRO A 2 2.68 -17.40 -62.56
C PRO A 2 2.90 -17.92 -61.13
N PRO A 3 4.05 -17.61 -60.49
CA PRO A 3 4.33 -18.05 -59.12
C PRO A 3 3.46 -17.29 -58.12
N ARG A 4 2.94 -18.01 -57.12
CA ARG A 4 2.13 -17.44 -56.04
C ARG A 4 2.97 -16.47 -55.21
N ALA A 5 2.51 -15.23 -55.10
CA ALA A 5 3.08 -14.22 -54.21
C ALA A 5 3.01 -14.70 -52.76
N ASN A 6 4.15 -14.63 -52.07
CA ASN A 6 4.29 -14.99 -50.66
C ASN A 6 3.71 -13.84 -49.82
N VAL A 7 2.54 -14.03 -49.22
CA VAL A 7 1.94 -13.06 -48.30
C VAL A 7 2.75 -13.08 -47.00
N PRO A 8 3.33 -11.96 -46.55
CA PRO A 8 4.10 -11.94 -45.31
C PRO A 8 3.17 -12.30 -44.15
N ARG A 9 3.53 -13.37 -43.41
CA ARG A 9 2.87 -13.74 -42.16
C ARG A 9 2.94 -12.53 -41.22
N ARG A 10 1.77 -12.00 -40.86
CA ARG A 10 1.62 -10.94 -39.87
C ARG A 10 2.26 -11.45 -38.58
N ILE A 11 3.41 -10.89 -38.20
CA ILE A 11 4.03 -11.14 -36.90
C ILE A 11 3.05 -10.57 -35.88
N VAL A 12 2.22 -11.42 -35.29
CA VAL A 12 1.43 -11.07 -34.12
C VAL A 12 2.43 -10.90 -33.00
N GLN A 13 2.76 -9.65 -32.65
CA GLN A 13 3.51 -9.37 -31.44
C GLN A 13 2.77 -10.04 -30.28
N PRO A 14 3.46 -10.74 -29.36
CA PRO A 14 2.81 -11.28 -28.17
C PRO A 14 2.11 -10.12 -27.45
N PRO A 15 0.90 -10.34 -26.88
CA PRO A 15 0.22 -9.28 -26.16
C PRO A 15 1.16 -8.74 -25.08
N ILE A 16 1.34 -7.42 -25.06
CA ILE A 16 2.05 -6.74 -23.97
C ILE A 16 1.37 -7.21 -22.68
N PRO A 17 2.11 -7.79 -21.72
CA PRO A 17 1.50 -8.31 -20.50
C PRO A 17 0.75 -7.17 -19.82
N ALA A 18 -0.47 -7.46 -19.38
CA ALA A 18 -1.22 -6.50 -18.61
C ALA A 18 -0.43 -6.15 -17.35
N LEU A 19 -0.34 -4.85 -17.06
CA LEU A 19 0.40 -4.35 -15.90
C LEU A 19 -0.61 -3.90 -14.84
N PRO A 20 -0.40 -4.23 -13.56
CA PRO A 20 -1.24 -3.72 -12.49
C PRO A 20 -1.21 -2.18 -12.46
N TYR A 21 -2.38 -1.58 -12.38
CA TYR A 21 -2.61 -0.15 -12.22
C TYR A 21 -3.18 0.11 -10.82
N PHE A 22 -2.49 0.91 -10.01
CA PHE A 22 -2.99 1.36 -8.72
C PHE A 22 -3.71 2.71 -8.87
N ALA A 23 -5.02 2.71 -8.65
CA ALA A 23 -5.84 3.92 -8.60
C ALA A 23 -6.06 4.36 -7.17
N TYR A 24 -5.88 5.66 -6.91
CA TYR A 24 -6.18 6.31 -5.63
C TYR A 24 -7.11 7.54 -5.78
N GLY A 25 -7.49 7.89 -7.02
CA GLY A 25 -8.29 9.06 -7.36
C GLY A 25 -9.57 8.69 -8.09
N SER A 26 -10.05 9.55 -8.99
CA SER A 26 -11.36 9.37 -9.66
C SER A 26 -11.53 8.07 -10.44
N ASN A 27 -10.44 7.41 -10.86
CA ASN A 27 -10.50 6.11 -11.54
C ASN A 27 -10.97 4.97 -10.61
N LEU A 28 -11.05 5.19 -9.30
CA LEU A 28 -11.71 4.27 -8.37
C LEU A 28 -13.21 4.16 -8.63
N HIS A 29 -13.85 5.25 -9.05
CA HIS A 29 -15.31 5.31 -9.23
C HIS A 29 -15.70 4.75 -10.60
N ARG A 30 -16.35 3.58 -10.62
CA ARG A 30 -16.62 2.83 -11.85
C ARG A 30 -17.44 3.64 -12.87
N SER A 31 -18.51 4.27 -12.43
CA SER A 31 -19.42 5.01 -13.32
C SER A 31 -18.77 6.27 -13.93
N ASP A 32 -17.86 6.94 -13.22
CA ASP A 32 -17.09 8.06 -13.78
C ASP A 32 -16.09 7.58 -14.83
N TRP A 33 -15.38 6.48 -14.55
CA TRP A 33 -14.51 5.84 -15.53
C TRP A 33 -15.26 5.45 -16.82
N HIS A 34 -16.41 4.79 -16.69
CA HIS A 34 -17.24 4.40 -17.84
C HIS A 34 -17.71 5.61 -18.64
N ARG A 35 -18.27 6.63 -17.97
CA ARG A 35 -18.73 7.87 -18.62
C ARG A 35 -17.61 8.57 -19.37
N TRP A 36 -16.41 8.65 -18.76
CA TRP A 36 -15.25 9.25 -19.41
C TRP A 36 -14.83 8.46 -20.66
N CYS A 37 -14.82 7.12 -20.58
CA CYS A 37 -14.48 6.26 -21.70
C CYS A 37 -15.45 6.43 -22.87
N GLU A 38 -16.76 6.37 -22.62
CA GLU A 38 -17.80 6.55 -23.65
C GLU A 38 -17.65 7.90 -24.35
N HIS A 39 -17.48 8.98 -23.58
CA HIS A 39 -17.30 10.32 -24.12
C HIS A 39 -16.03 10.47 -24.97
N ASN A 40 -14.98 9.70 -24.69
CA ASN A 40 -13.69 9.77 -25.38
C ASN A 40 -13.46 8.68 -26.43
N GLY A 41 -14.46 7.83 -26.69
CA GLY A 41 -14.41 6.79 -27.71
C GLY A 41 -13.58 5.56 -27.29
N PHE A 42 -13.53 5.24 -26.00
CA PHE A 42 -12.91 4.03 -25.46
C PHE A 42 -13.97 3.02 -24.99
N ALA A 43 -13.61 1.75 -24.95
CA ALA A 43 -14.43 0.73 -24.28
C ALA A 43 -14.49 1.01 -22.77
N THR A 44 -15.60 0.65 -22.12
CA THR A 44 -15.83 0.94 -20.70
C THR A 44 -15.23 -0.10 -19.77
N GLY A 45 -15.29 -1.38 -20.13
CA GLY A 45 -14.72 -2.51 -19.40
C GLY A 45 -13.21 -2.69 -19.55
N LEU A 46 -12.44 -1.60 -19.60
CA LEU A 46 -10.98 -1.64 -19.79
C LEU A 46 -10.19 -1.88 -18.49
N LEU A 47 -10.80 -1.68 -17.33
CA LEU A 47 -10.18 -1.88 -16.02
C LEU A 47 -10.90 -3.01 -15.29
N GLU A 48 -10.19 -4.11 -15.06
CA GLU A 48 -10.67 -5.22 -14.25
C GLU A 48 -10.12 -5.08 -12.83
N LEU A 49 -11.01 -5.09 -11.83
CA LEU A 49 -10.60 -4.98 -10.42
C LEU A 49 -9.84 -6.25 -10.02
N LEU A 50 -8.63 -6.07 -9.50
CA LEU A 50 -7.85 -7.15 -8.90
C LEU A 50 -8.16 -7.26 -7.41
N GLU A 51 -7.87 -6.20 -6.65
CA GLU A 51 -8.07 -6.17 -5.19
C GLU A 51 -7.85 -4.75 -4.62
N PRO A 52 -8.41 -4.43 -3.44
CA PRO A 52 -8.01 -3.27 -2.65
C PRO A 52 -6.56 -3.39 -2.16
N ALA A 53 -5.86 -2.26 -2.09
CA ALA A 53 -4.48 -2.18 -1.65
C ALA A 53 -4.14 -0.82 -1.00
N TRP A 54 -3.00 -0.77 -0.33
CA TRP A 54 -2.48 0.43 0.32
C TRP A 54 -1.14 0.79 -0.27
N LEU A 55 -0.94 2.06 -0.61
CA LEU A 55 0.35 2.60 -1.00
C LEU A 55 1.08 3.12 0.25
N PRO A 56 2.09 2.41 0.77
CA PRO A 56 2.72 2.74 2.05
C PRO A 56 3.72 3.89 1.93
N ASP A 57 3.78 4.72 2.97
CA ASP A 57 4.59 5.94 3.07
C ASP A 57 4.19 7.05 2.09
N TRP A 58 2.92 7.05 1.68
CA TRP A 58 2.32 8.10 0.87
C TRP A 58 1.00 8.54 1.48
N GLU A 59 0.71 9.84 1.37
CA GLU A 59 -0.59 10.43 1.62
C GLU A 59 -1.16 11.05 0.34
N CYS A 60 -2.48 11.20 0.28
CA CYS A 60 -3.15 11.88 -0.81
C CYS A 60 -3.24 13.39 -0.51
N ALA A 61 -3.03 14.23 -1.52
CA ALA A 61 -3.11 15.68 -1.38
C ALA A 61 -3.63 16.35 -2.64
N PHE A 62 -4.37 17.45 -2.51
CA PHE A 62 -4.84 18.23 -3.66
C PHE A 62 -3.73 19.19 -4.11
N ARG A 63 -2.98 18.81 -5.15
CA ARG A 63 -1.73 19.50 -5.58
C ARG A 63 -1.72 19.91 -7.05
N LEU A 64 -2.78 19.66 -7.80
CA LEU A 64 -2.90 20.09 -9.19
C LEU A 64 -4.18 20.88 -9.38
N GLU A 65 -4.08 22.09 -9.89
CA GLU A 65 -5.26 22.85 -10.30
C GLU A 65 -5.79 22.32 -11.63
N SER A 66 -7.06 21.93 -11.64
CA SER A 66 -7.75 21.46 -12.83
C SER A 66 -8.66 22.56 -13.37
N GLY A 67 -8.29 23.11 -14.54
CA GLY A 67 -9.12 24.10 -15.22
C GLY A 67 -10.47 23.55 -15.67
N SER A 68 -10.58 22.25 -15.98
CA SER A 68 -11.84 21.63 -16.40
C SER A 68 -12.78 21.33 -15.22
N ARG A 69 -12.23 21.10 -14.02
CA ARG A 69 -13.03 20.85 -12.81
C ARG A 69 -13.19 22.08 -11.92
N GLY A 70 -12.42 23.15 -12.15
CA GLY A 70 -12.50 24.40 -11.38
C GLY A 70 -11.96 24.28 -9.96
N GLY A 71 -10.86 23.56 -9.75
CA GLY A 71 -10.20 23.45 -8.44
C GLY A 71 -9.16 22.33 -8.36
N GLY A 72 -8.70 22.03 -7.15
CA GLY A 72 -7.65 21.05 -6.88
C GLY A 72 -8.09 19.60 -7.17
N VAL A 73 -7.19 18.83 -7.79
CA VAL A 73 -7.30 17.38 -7.95
C VAL A 73 -6.12 16.67 -7.27
N LEU A 74 -6.30 15.36 -7.02
CA LEU A 74 -5.41 14.58 -6.18
C LEU A 74 -4.04 14.31 -6.83
N ASP A 75 -3.03 14.36 -5.99
CA ASP A 75 -1.70 13.80 -6.15
C ASP A 75 -1.41 12.91 -4.94
N ILE A 76 -0.27 12.22 -4.97
CA ILE A 76 0.29 11.54 -3.80
C ILE A 76 1.61 12.20 -3.40
N THR A 77 1.82 12.39 -2.10
CA THR A 77 3.04 12.96 -1.53
C THR A 77 3.67 12.00 -0.52
N PRO A 78 5.02 11.88 -0.47
CA PRO A 78 5.66 11.03 0.52
C PRO A 78 5.29 11.47 1.95
N CYS A 79 4.89 10.52 2.77
CA CYS A 79 4.53 10.71 4.17
C CYS A 79 4.72 9.39 4.93
N LEU A 80 5.87 9.22 5.60
CA LEU A 80 6.21 8.00 6.34
C LEU A 80 5.09 7.62 7.32
N GLY A 81 4.75 6.33 7.36
CA GLY A 81 3.75 5.77 8.27
C GLY A 81 2.30 5.98 7.84
N GLN A 82 2.05 6.77 6.78
CA GLN A 82 0.76 6.77 6.09
C GLN A 82 0.64 5.62 5.09
N ALA A 83 -0.59 5.31 4.72
CA ALA A 83 -0.92 4.24 3.79
C ALA A 83 -2.09 4.69 2.92
N THR A 84 -1.82 5.29 1.75
CA THR A 84 -2.90 5.80 0.88
C THR A 84 -3.75 4.63 0.38
N PRO A 85 -5.06 4.58 0.71
CA PRO A 85 -5.94 3.51 0.26
C PRO A 85 -6.24 3.67 -1.23
N GLY A 86 -6.34 2.55 -1.93
CA GLY A 86 -6.71 2.50 -3.33
C GLY A 86 -7.02 1.08 -3.80
N ALA A 87 -7.15 0.92 -5.10
CA ALA A 87 -7.44 -0.39 -5.69
C ALA A 87 -6.50 -0.68 -6.86
N LEU A 88 -6.12 -1.95 -6.96
CA LEU A 88 -5.38 -2.51 -8.08
C LEU A 88 -6.36 -2.93 -9.18
N PHE A 89 -6.03 -2.55 -10.41
CA PHE A 89 -6.72 -2.97 -11.62
C PHE A 89 -5.75 -3.63 -12.57
N GLU A 90 -6.21 -4.60 -13.34
CA GLU A 90 -5.47 -5.10 -14.49
C GLU A 90 -5.69 -4.15 -15.67
N ALA A 91 -4.59 -3.64 -16.24
CA ALA A 91 -4.62 -2.72 -17.36
C ALA A 91 -3.81 -3.30 -18.55
N GLY A 92 -4.54 -3.67 -19.61
CA GLY A 92 -3.96 -4.03 -20.90
C GLY A 92 -3.62 -2.81 -21.77
N PHE A 93 -3.14 -3.05 -22.99
CA PHE A 93 -2.71 -1.98 -23.92
C PHE A 93 -3.78 -0.90 -24.14
N SER A 94 -5.03 -1.27 -24.41
CA SER A 94 -6.12 -0.32 -24.64
C SER A 94 -6.47 0.49 -23.38
N ALA A 95 -6.40 -0.14 -22.21
CA ALA A 95 -6.61 0.52 -20.93
C ALA A 95 -5.54 1.58 -20.68
N TRP A 96 -4.28 1.24 -20.93
CA TRP A 96 -3.16 2.18 -20.79
C TRP A 96 -3.26 3.39 -21.73
N ARG A 97 -3.73 3.21 -22.97
CA ARG A 97 -4.00 4.34 -23.88
C ARG A 97 -5.13 5.24 -23.37
N ALA A 98 -6.18 4.65 -22.80
CA ALA A 98 -7.30 5.40 -22.22
C ALA A 98 -6.82 6.19 -20.99
N LEU A 99 -6.11 5.53 -20.06
CA LEU A 99 -5.53 6.15 -18.87
C LEU A 99 -4.57 7.30 -19.23
N ASP A 100 -3.60 7.08 -20.14
CA ASP A 100 -2.66 8.14 -20.53
C ASP A 100 -3.37 9.38 -21.06
N ARG A 101 -4.41 9.18 -21.87
CA ARG A 101 -5.22 10.27 -22.40
C ARG A 101 -6.02 10.96 -21.31
N LYS A 102 -6.59 10.23 -20.35
CA LYS A 102 -7.33 10.80 -19.21
C LYS A 102 -6.43 11.64 -18.30
N GLU A 103 -5.23 11.12 -18.01
CA GLU A 103 -4.28 11.72 -17.06
C GLU A 103 -3.37 12.78 -17.72
N GLY A 104 -3.54 13.06 -19.02
CA GLY A 104 -2.72 14.03 -19.74
C GLY A 104 -1.22 13.66 -19.76
N TYR A 105 -0.92 12.36 -19.79
CA TYR A 105 0.44 11.84 -19.82
C TYR A 105 1.17 12.28 -21.12
N PRO A 106 2.48 12.66 -21.05
CA PRO A 106 3.32 12.71 -19.86
C PRO A 106 3.40 14.10 -19.19
N HIS A 107 2.59 15.08 -19.62
CA HIS A 107 2.79 16.50 -19.28
C HIS A 107 2.02 16.98 -18.06
N VAL A 108 0.89 16.34 -17.73
CA VAL A 108 0.06 16.69 -16.56
C VAL A 108 0.36 15.73 -15.41
N TYR A 109 0.21 14.43 -15.65
CA TYR A 109 0.71 13.38 -14.76
C TYR A 109 1.83 12.58 -15.44
N ARG A 110 2.72 12.04 -14.63
CA ARG A 110 3.71 11.04 -15.03
C ARG A 110 3.34 9.69 -14.44
N ARG A 111 3.59 8.62 -15.19
CA ARG A 111 3.56 7.26 -14.66
C ARG A 111 4.70 7.06 -13.67
N ARG A 112 4.43 6.31 -12.61
CA ARG A 112 5.40 5.90 -11.59
C ARG A 112 5.18 4.42 -11.24
N GLU A 113 6.26 3.65 -11.17
CA GLU A 113 6.23 2.31 -10.57
C GLU A 113 6.21 2.48 -9.04
N VAL A 114 5.30 1.76 -8.38
CA VAL A 114 5.13 1.75 -6.93
C VAL A 114 4.95 0.32 -6.44
N SER A 115 5.32 0.07 -5.19
CA SER A 115 4.99 -1.14 -4.46
C SER A 115 3.84 -0.86 -3.51
N VAL A 116 2.74 -1.59 -3.67
CA VAL A 116 1.56 -1.50 -2.80
C VAL A 116 1.44 -2.75 -1.93
N ILE A 117 0.81 -2.61 -0.78
CA ILE A 117 0.53 -3.71 0.16
C ILE A 117 -0.93 -4.13 -0.01
N CYS A 118 -1.16 -5.40 -0.31
CA CYS A 118 -2.48 -6.02 -0.42
C CYS A 118 -3.09 -6.30 0.95
N ALA A 119 -4.38 -6.63 0.97
CA ALA A 119 -5.11 -6.91 2.22
C ALA A 119 -4.52 -8.09 3.03
N ASP A 120 -3.83 -9.02 2.37
CA ASP A 120 -3.14 -10.14 3.00
C ASP A 120 -1.68 -9.84 3.40
N GLY A 121 -1.25 -8.58 3.26
CA GLY A 121 0.10 -8.13 3.55
C GLY A 121 1.14 -8.47 2.47
N ARG A 122 0.75 -9.11 1.36
CA ARG A 122 1.67 -9.28 0.23
C ARG A 122 1.93 -7.94 -0.45
N GLU A 123 3.15 -7.79 -0.93
CA GLU A 123 3.50 -6.64 -1.76
C GLU A 123 3.28 -6.95 -3.24
N ARG A 124 2.77 -5.96 -3.98
CA ARG A 124 2.62 -6.04 -5.44
C ARG A 124 3.17 -4.77 -6.08
N ARG A 125 3.97 -4.95 -7.14
CA ARG A 125 4.36 -3.83 -8.00
C ARG A 125 3.19 -3.42 -8.89
N ALA A 126 3.00 -2.12 -9.03
CA ALA A 126 1.98 -1.53 -9.87
C ALA A 126 2.45 -0.20 -10.45
N GLN A 127 1.82 0.21 -11.54
CA GLN A 127 1.96 1.54 -12.10
C GLN A 127 0.89 2.44 -11.50
N THR A 128 1.23 3.70 -11.21
CA THR A 128 0.28 4.74 -10.83
C THR A 128 0.63 6.06 -11.52
N TYR A 129 -0.14 7.11 -11.26
CA TYR A 129 0.10 8.45 -11.79
C TYR A 129 0.45 9.41 -10.65
N CYS A 130 1.47 10.23 -10.82
CA CYS A 130 1.79 11.36 -9.92
C CYS A 130 1.79 12.66 -10.73
N VAL A 131 1.42 13.78 -10.11
CA VAL A 131 1.42 15.07 -10.79
C VAL A 131 2.83 15.38 -11.29
N HIS A 132 2.93 15.86 -12.52
CA HIS A 132 4.19 16.27 -13.11
C HIS A 132 4.83 17.37 -12.24
N PRO A 133 6.12 17.28 -11.85
CA PRO A 133 6.73 18.25 -10.94
C PRO A 133 6.55 19.72 -11.34
N ALA A 134 6.68 20.03 -12.64
CA ALA A 134 6.47 21.38 -13.17
C ALA A 134 5.01 21.89 -13.15
N ARG A 135 4.05 21.04 -12.78
CA ARG A 135 2.60 21.36 -12.69
C ARG A 135 2.08 21.26 -11.25
N ARG A 136 2.89 20.75 -10.34
CA ARG A 136 2.53 20.55 -8.94
C ARG A 136 2.55 21.87 -8.19
N SER A 137 1.44 22.21 -7.57
CA SER A 137 1.33 23.34 -6.65
C SER A 137 2.20 23.11 -5.41
N ALA A 138 2.89 24.17 -4.98
CA ALA A 138 3.65 24.18 -3.74
C ALA A 138 2.73 24.09 -2.51
N ASP A 139 1.57 24.75 -2.60
CA ASP A 139 0.56 24.79 -1.55
C ASP A 139 -0.55 23.76 -1.81
N ALA A 140 -1.21 23.34 -0.73
CA ALA A 140 -2.42 22.54 -0.82
C ALA A 140 -3.55 23.37 -1.45
N LEU A 141 -4.33 22.76 -2.33
CA LEU A 141 -5.44 23.38 -3.03
C LEU A 141 -6.77 22.92 -2.44
N ALA A 142 -7.78 23.78 -2.44
CA ALA A 142 -9.15 23.34 -2.17
C ALA A 142 -9.58 22.34 -3.27
N PRO A 143 -10.29 21.25 -2.92
CA PRO A 143 -10.75 20.29 -3.91
C PRO A 143 -11.72 20.94 -4.90
N ALA A 144 -11.64 20.53 -6.16
CA ALA A 144 -12.63 20.91 -7.16
C ALA A 144 -14.06 20.53 -6.70
N PRO A 145 -15.09 21.35 -7.01
CA PRO A 145 -16.47 21.05 -6.63
C PRO A 145 -16.90 19.63 -7.01
N GLY A 146 -17.38 18.86 -6.02
CA GLY A 146 -17.83 17.47 -6.19
C GLY A 146 -16.72 16.43 -6.44
N TYR A 147 -15.45 16.84 -6.59
CA TYR A 147 -14.37 15.91 -6.89
C TYR A 147 -13.98 15.05 -5.68
N ALA A 148 -13.91 15.61 -4.48
CA ALA A 148 -13.66 14.82 -3.27
C ALA A 148 -14.75 13.77 -3.04
N GLU A 149 -16.02 14.13 -3.20
CA GLU A 149 -17.14 13.19 -3.08
C GLU A 149 -17.13 12.08 -4.15
N LEU A 150 -16.67 12.40 -5.36
CA LEU A 150 -16.47 11.40 -6.40
C LEU A 150 -15.41 10.36 -5.98
N VAL A 151 -14.27 10.80 -5.45
CA VAL A 151 -13.21 9.90 -4.99
C VAL A 151 -13.67 9.11 -3.76
N ARG A 152 -14.37 9.77 -2.82
CA ARG A 152 -14.99 9.13 -1.66
C ARG A 152 -15.91 7.99 -2.08
N GLY A 153 -16.79 8.23 -3.04
CA GLY A 153 -17.68 7.21 -3.59
C GLY A 153 -16.90 6.02 -4.15
N GLY A 154 -15.83 6.27 -4.88
CA GLY A 154 -14.93 5.22 -5.36
C GLY A 154 -14.27 4.42 -4.23
N LEU A 155 -13.74 5.07 -3.18
CA LEU A 155 -13.16 4.37 -2.03
C LEU A 155 -14.20 3.48 -1.33
N VAL A 156 -15.40 4.02 -1.09
CA VAL A 156 -16.51 3.28 -0.46
C VAL A 156 -16.97 2.09 -1.32
N GLU A 157 -17.03 2.23 -2.65
CA GLU A 157 -17.35 1.14 -3.59
C GLU A 157 -16.40 -0.06 -3.42
N HIS A 158 -15.14 0.18 -2.99
CA HIS A 158 -14.13 -0.86 -2.74
C HIS A 158 -13.95 -1.21 -1.26
N GLY A 159 -14.79 -0.68 -0.37
CA GLY A 159 -14.71 -0.94 1.08
C GLY A 159 -13.48 -0.32 1.75
N LEU A 160 -12.94 0.77 1.21
CA LEU A 160 -11.74 1.44 1.68
C LEU A 160 -12.06 2.65 2.58
N PRO A 161 -11.16 2.98 3.54
CA PRO A 161 -11.33 4.14 4.41
C PRO A 161 -11.21 5.46 3.64
N THR A 162 -11.88 6.51 4.12
CA THR A 162 -11.89 7.84 3.49
C THR A 162 -11.14 8.89 4.29
N ASP A 163 -10.64 8.53 5.48
CA ASP A 163 -10.09 9.45 6.47
C ASP A 163 -8.96 10.35 5.91
N LEU A 164 -8.05 9.77 5.12
CA LEU A 164 -6.96 10.53 4.49
C LEU A 164 -7.48 11.51 3.43
N LEU A 165 -8.45 11.08 2.61
CA LEU A 165 -9.08 11.94 1.61
C LEU A 165 -9.81 13.11 2.29
N ASP A 166 -10.49 12.84 3.40
CA ASP A 166 -11.30 13.80 4.14
C ASP A 166 -10.45 14.86 4.81
N ALA A 167 -9.38 14.43 5.48
CA ALA A 167 -8.40 15.34 6.03
C ALA A 167 -7.76 16.21 4.95
N ALA A 168 -7.36 15.62 3.82
CA ALA A 168 -6.79 16.36 2.69
C ALA A 168 -7.78 17.37 2.10
N ALA A 169 -9.06 17.00 1.97
CA ALA A 169 -10.10 17.86 1.42
C ALA A 169 -10.45 19.02 2.37
N ALA A 170 -10.38 18.78 3.67
CA ALA A 170 -10.56 19.78 4.71
C ALA A 170 -9.31 20.66 4.93
N GLY A 171 -8.17 20.32 4.31
CA GLY A 171 -6.91 21.05 4.49
C GLY A 171 -6.31 20.91 5.89
N VAL A 172 -6.58 19.80 6.57
CA VAL A 172 -6.07 19.51 7.92
C VAL A 172 -5.07 18.36 7.88
N LEU A 173 -4.23 18.27 8.91
CA LEU A 173 -3.32 17.15 9.06
C LEU A 173 -4.13 15.86 9.32
N ALA A 174 -3.91 14.85 8.49
CA ALA A 174 -4.54 13.56 8.68
C ALA A 174 -3.97 12.85 9.92
N PRO A 175 -4.82 12.17 10.72
CA PRO A 175 -4.30 11.21 11.70
C PRO A 175 -3.57 10.06 10.97
N ALA A 176 -2.79 9.29 11.70
CA ALA A 176 -2.24 8.04 11.16
C ALA A 176 -3.39 7.10 10.83
N LEU A 177 -3.54 6.73 9.56
CA LEU A 177 -4.59 5.80 9.14
C LEU A 177 -4.44 4.43 9.83
N ILE A 178 -3.20 4.01 10.04
CA ILE A 178 -2.84 2.75 10.68
C ILE A 178 -1.92 3.09 11.86
N PRO A 179 -2.48 3.41 13.04
CA PRO A 179 -1.72 3.88 14.19
C PRO A 179 -1.07 2.74 15.00
N HIS A 180 -1.13 1.50 14.53
CA HIS A 180 -0.64 0.34 15.28
C HIS A 180 0.63 -0.26 14.68
N VAL A 181 1.51 -0.76 15.54
CA VAL A 181 2.68 -1.55 15.19
C VAL A 181 2.60 -2.90 15.92
N PHE A 182 2.77 -4.00 15.19
CA PHE A 182 2.82 -5.36 15.75
C PHE A 182 4.26 -5.89 15.74
N VAL A 183 4.73 -6.33 16.91
CA VAL A 183 6.07 -6.89 17.12
C VAL A 183 6.00 -8.30 17.70
N TYR A 184 6.97 -9.16 17.37
CA TYR A 184 6.91 -10.61 17.67
C TYR A 184 8.28 -11.21 18.03
N GLY A 185 9.29 -10.38 18.29
CA GLY A 185 10.68 -10.80 18.47
C GLY A 185 11.44 -9.95 19.47
N THR A 186 12.65 -9.50 19.12
CA THR A 186 13.55 -8.74 20.02
C THR A 186 12.98 -7.41 20.53
N LEU A 187 11.87 -6.95 19.96
CA LEU A 187 11.15 -5.72 20.32
C LEU A 187 10.03 -5.96 21.37
N LEU A 188 9.72 -7.21 21.72
CA LEU A 188 8.74 -7.54 22.76
C LEU A 188 9.18 -7.01 24.13
N ALA A 189 8.23 -6.88 25.06
CA ALA A 189 8.53 -6.47 26.43
C ALA A 189 9.52 -7.43 27.12
N GLY A 190 10.45 -6.85 27.88
CA GLY A 190 11.56 -7.55 28.53
C GLY A 190 12.71 -7.93 27.61
N GLN A 191 12.65 -7.59 26.32
CA GLN A 191 13.68 -7.96 25.33
C GLN A 191 14.64 -6.80 25.03
N CYS A 192 15.78 -7.13 24.42
CA CYS A 192 16.91 -6.21 24.28
C CYS A 192 16.61 -4.93 23.48
N ARG A 193 15.53 -4.89 22.70
CA ARG A 193 15.13 -3.72 21.89
C ARG A 193 13.79 -3.10 22.29
N GLU A 194 13.17 -3.54 23.38
CA GLU A 194 11.91 -2.96 23.89
C GLU A 194 11.96 -1.44 24.03
N GLY A 195 13.12 -0.89 24.43
CA GLY A 195 13.30 0.54 24.68
C GLY A 195 12.90 1.46 23.51
N HIS A 196 12.92 0.96 22.26
CA HIS A 196 12.45 1.71 21.10
C HIS A 196 10.93 1.95 21.10
N MET A 197 10.13 1.07 21.72
CA MET A 197 8.67 1.17 21.77
C MET A 197 8.19 2.38 22.59
N ALA A 198 9.06 3.00 23.39
CA ALA A 198 8.77 4.27 24.05
C ALA A 198 8.45 5.41 23.05
N LEU A 199 8.92 5.30 21.80
CA LEU A 199 8.64 6.28 20.73
C LEU A 199 7.18 6.28 20.26
N ALA A 200 6.38 5.26 20.61
CA ALA A 200 4.95 5.20 20.30
C ALA A 200 4.13 6.32 20.99
N GLY A 201 4.73 7.03 21.94
CA GLY A 201 4.14 8.20 22.59
C GLY A 201 3.81 8.00 24.07
N LYS A 202 3.31 9.07 24.69
CA LYS A 202 2.92 9.08 26.11
C LYS A 202 1.62 8.31 26.33
N ALA A 203 0.69 8.42 25.38
CA ALA A 203 -0.58 7.69 25.42
C ALA A 203 -0.49 6.30 24.75
N ARG A 204 0.72 5.75 24.59
CA ARG A 204 0.91 4.42 23.99
C ARG A 204 0.15 3.36 24.78
N LYS A 205 -0.39 2.39 24.07
CA LYS A 205 -0.98 1.18 24.66
C LYS A 205 -0.29 -0.02 24.06
N GLN A 206 -0.12 -1.04 24.90
CA GLN A 206 0.46 -2.32 24.52
C GLN A 206 -0.52 -3.41 24.93
N GLU A 207 -0.81 -4.32 24.01
CA GLU A 207 -1.74 -5.42 24.22
C GLU A 207 -1.20 -6.70 23.59
N ALA A 208 -1.48 -7.85 24.21
CA ALA A 208 -1.17 -9.14 23.59
C ALA A 208 -2.07 -9.34 22.36
N ALA A 209 -1.45 -9.74 21.24
CA ALA A 209 -2.15 -9.96 19.99
C ALA A 209 -1.51 -11.11 19.19
N SER A 210 -2.17 -11.51 18.12
CA SER A 210 -1.62 -12.46 17.16
C SER A 210 -1.98 -12.11 15.72
N ILE A 211 -1.10 -12.46 14.79
CA ILE A 211 -1.33 -12.29 13.34
C ILE A 211 -1.33 -13.66 12.64
N SER A 212 -1.96 -13.74 11.47
CA SER A 212 -1.81 -14.91 10.59
C SER A 212 -0.37 -14.99 10.08
N GLY A 213 0.27 -16.15 10.17
CA GLY A 213 1.63 -16.31 9.66
C GLY A 213 2.35 -17.52 10.23
N GLN A 214 3.58 -17.70 9.77
CA GLN A 214 4.53 -18.66 10.32
C GLN A 214 5.74 -17.92 10.86
N LEU A 215 6.21 -18.36 12.02
CA LEU A 215 7.40 -17.83 12.64
C LEU A 215 8.57 -18.78 12.41
N GLU A 216 9.68 -18.27 11.89
CA GLU A 216 10.89 -19.04 11.62
C GLU A 216 12.01 -18.65 12.61
N ASN A 217 12.79 -19.64 13.03
CA ASN A 217 13.90 -19.48 13.95
C ASN A 217 15.18 -19.14 13.18
N LEU A 218 15.64 -17.89 13.28
CA LEU A 218 16.92 -17.42 12.70
C LEU A 218 18.05 -17.37 13.74
N GLY A 219 17.86 -18.05 14.88
CA GLY A 219 18.79 -18.04 16.02
C GLY A 219 18.44 -16.93 16.99
N ALA A 220 19.25 -15.88 17.04
CA ALA A 220 19.11 -14.80 18.02
C ALA A 220 17.84 -13.94 17.83
N TYR A 221 17.14 -14.08 16.71
CA TYR A 221 15.93 -13.34 16.38
C TYR A 221 15.01 -14.20 15.50
N PRO A 222 13.68 -13.96 15.50
CA PRO A 222 12.74 -14.70 14.68
C PRO A 222 12.44 -13.98 13.36
N GLY A 223 11.94 -14.73 12.37
CA GLY A 223 11.44 -14.17 11.11
C GLY A 223 9.99 -14.52 10.86
N LEU A 224 9.13 -13.52 10.63
CA LEU A 224 7.76 -13.73 10.19
C LEU A 224 7.70 -14.02 8.69
N ARG A 225 6.95 -15.05 8.28
CA ARG A 225 6.43 -15.14 6.92
C ARG A 225 4.92 -15.09 6.92
N LEU A 226 4.39 -14.30 6.00
CA LEU A 226 2.95 -14.23 5.77
C LEU A 226 2.45 -15.51 5.10
N GLY A 227 1.21 -15.88 5.40
CA GLY A 227 0.62 -17.14 4.96
C GLY A 227 1.04 -18.35 5.80
N GLY A 228 0.89 -19.54 5.24
CA GLY A 228 1.16 -20.80 5.94
C GLY A 228 -0.09 -21.68 6.08
N MET A 229 0.01 -22.72 6.91
CA MET A 229 -1.11 -23.62 7.17
C MET A 229 -2.32 -22.85 7.73
N PRO A 230 -3.54 -23.19 7.33
CA PRO A 230 -4.74 -22.58 7.91
C PRO A 230 -4.72 -22.65 9.44
N GLY A 231 -4.92 -21.50 10.08
CA GLY A 231 -4.90 -21.39 11.54
C GLY A 231 -3.51 -21.17 12.17
N ALA A 232 -2.42 -21.16 11.40
CA ALA A 232 -1.11 -20.76 11.90
C ALA A 232 -1.12 -19.29 12.37
N ARG A 233 -0.62 -19.05 13.58
CA ARG A 233 -0.61 -17.75 14.23
C ARG A 233 0.76 -17.45 14.80
N VAL A 234 1.17 -16.19 14.69
CA VAL A 234 2.34 -15.65 15.38
C VAL A 234 1.84 -14.80 16.54
N ARG A 235 2.34 -15.07 17.75
CA ARG A 235 2.03 -14.32 18.96
C ARG A 235 2.99 -13.15 19.11
N GLY A 236 2.47 -12.05 19.65
CA GLY A 236 3.27 -10.87 19.87
C GLY A 236 2.50 -9.78 20.58
N GLU A 237 2.95 -8.55 20.39
CA GLU A 237 2.40 -7.36 21.02
C GLU A 237 1.94 -6.38 19.95
N LEU A 238 0.73 -5.85 20.16
CA LEU A 238 0.17 -4.75 19.40
C LEU A 238 0.39 -3.46 20.18
N HIS A 239 1.07 -2.50 19.56
CA HIS A 239 1.40 -1.20 20.13
C HIS A 239 0.63 -0.11 19.40
N PHE A 240 -0.21 0.63 20.12
CA PHE A 240 -0.88 1.83 19.61
C PHE A 240 0.04 3.06 19.73
N CYS A 241 0.19 3.79 18.62
CA CYS A 241 0.92 5.04 18.54
C CYS A 241 -0.05 6.22 18.68
N GLU A 242 0.29 7.19 19.54
CA GLU A 242 -0.64 8.26 19.93
C GLU A 242 -1.01 9.22 18.77
N ASN A 243 -0.11 9.41 17.81
CA ASN A 243 -0.29 10.28 16.65
C ASN A 243 0.69 9.91 15.53
N LEU A 244 0.54 10.55 14.37
CA LEU A 244 1.38 10.31 13.20
C LEU A 244 2.88 10.62 13.45
N PRO A 245 3.28 11.74 14.09
CA PRO A 245 4.68 11.97 14.43
C PRO A 245 5.32 10.88 15.31
N ALA A 246 4.60 10.38 16.32
CA ALA A 246 5.07 9.28 17.17
C ALA A 246 5.25 7.99 16.35
N LEU A 247 4.27 7.67 15.49
CA LEU A 247 4.37 6.54 14.56
C LEU A 247 5.58 6.70 13.62
N GLN A 248 5.80 7.88 13.06
CA GLN A 248 6.94 8.18 12.18
C GLN A 248 8.28 7.99 12.88
N ALA A 249 8.41 8.50 14.11
CA ALA A 249 9.61 8.34 14.91
C ALA A 249 9.89 6.86 15.21
N LEU A 250 8.86 6.11 15.60
CA LEU A 250 8.97 4.68 15.87
C LEU A 250 9.37 3.92 14.60
N LEU A 251 8.63 4.09 13.50
CA LEU A 251 8.90 3.41 12.24
C LEU A 251 10.29 3.71 11.69
N SER A 252 10.77 4.95 11.80
CA SER A 252 12.13 5.31 11.37
C SER A 252 13.22 4.50 12.09
N VAL A 253 13.03 4.25 13.39
CA VAL A 253 13.98 3.46 14.19
C VAL A 253 13.85 1.99 13.87
N LEU A 254 12.62 1.48 13.77
CA LEU A 254 12.38 0.07 13.47
C LEU A 254 12.89 -0.30 12.06
N ASP A 255 12.73 0.58 11.08
CA ASP A 255 13.30 0.39 9.74
C ASP A 255 14.82 0.20 9.79
N GLY A 256 15.50 0.99 10.63
CA GLY A 256 16.94 0.85 10.85
C GLY A 256 17.33 -0.45 11.56
N VAL A 257 16.54 -0.89 12.54
CA VAL A 257 16.74 -2.16 13.27
C VAL A 257 16.59 -3.37 12.34
N GLU A 258 15.56 -3.34 11.48
CA GLU A 258 15.17 -4.45 10.62
C GLU A 258 15.88 -4.41 9.25
N GLY A 259 16.68 -3.36 8.98
CA GLY A 259 17.39 -3.19 7.72
C GLY A 259 16.47 -2.90 6.53
N PHE A 260 15.34 -2.25 6.77
CA PHE A 260 14.39 -1.85 5.73
C PHE A 260 14.79 -0.48 5.17
N HIS A 261 15.03 -0.41 3.85
CA HIS A 261 15.50 0.80 3.16
C HIS A 261 14.44 1.41 2.22
N GLY A 262 13.17 1.07 2.44
CA GLY A 262 12.04 1.53 1.66
C GLY A 262 11.55 0.52 0.63
N TYR A 263 10.35 0.78 0.10
CA TYR A 263 9.64 -0.18 -0.76
C TYR A 263 10.26 -0.35 -2.15
N ASP A 264 11.05 0.63 -2.61
CA ASP A 264 11.74 0.59 -3.91
C ASP A 264 13.03 -0.29 -3.89
N GLN A 265 13.47 -0.77 -2.72
CA GLN A 265 14.68 -1.60 -2.54
C GLN A 265 14.31 -2.99 -2.02
N ASP A 266 14.87 -4.07 -2.59
CA ASP A 266 14.49 -5.47 -2.28
C ASP A 266 15.68 -6.32 -1.75
N ASP A 267 16.61 -5.69 -1.04
CA ASP A 267 17.86 -6.28 -0.56
C ASP A 267 17.91 -6.52 0.96
N GLY A 268 16.98 -5.93 1.72
CA GLY A 268 16.86 -6.14 3.16
C GLY A 268 16.35 -7.54 3.54
N LEU A 269 16.79 -8.04 4.70
CA LEU A 269 16.30 -9.30 5.26
C LEU A 269 14.79 -9.25 5.55
N TYR A 270 14.33 -8.09 6.02
CA TYR A 270 12.94 -7.81 6.33
C TYR A 270 12.33 -6.76 5.39
N ARG A 271 11.04 -6.94 5.11
CA ARG A 271 10.15 -5.99 4.44
C ARG A 271 9.12 -5.50 5.45
N ARG A 272 8.89 -4.19 5.53
CA ARG A 272 7.73 -3.67 6.25
C ARG A 272 6.45 -4.00 5.50
N THR A 273 5.40 -4.38 6.21
CA THR A 273 4.10 -4.73 5.64
C THR A 273 2.97 -4.42 6.62
N LEU A 274 1.73 -4.65 6.18
CA LEU A 274 0.52 -4.60 7.00
C LEU A 274 0.05 -6.02 7.34
N ALA A 275 -0.44 -6.19 8.56
CA ALA A 275 -1.11 -7.41 8.99
C ALA A 275 -2.31 -7.07 9.88
N LEU A 276 -3.33 -7.94 9.85
CA LEU A 276 -4.47 -7.86 10.77
C LEU A 276 -4.09 -8.54 12.09
N ALA A 277 -3.84 -7.72 13.11
CA ALA A 277 -3.56 -8.17 14.47
C ALA A 277 -4.88 -8.43 15.21
N ARG A 278 -5.06 -9.67 15.66
CA ARG A 278 -6.20 -10.11 16.46
C ARG A 278 -5.87 -10.00 17.94
N ARG A 279 -6.61 -9.15 18.66
CA ARG A 279 -6.52 -8.99 20.12
C ARG A 279 -7.26 -10.14 20.84
N ALA A 280 -7.12 -10.19 22.17
CA ALA A 280 -7.74 -11.22 23.01
C ALA A 280 -9.28 -11.20 22.98
N ASP A 281 -9.89 -10.01 22.82
CA ASP A 281 -11.33 -9.82 22.65
C ASP A 281 -11.86 -10.29 21.28
N GLY A 282 -10.95 -10.67 20.36
CA GLY A 282 -11.27 -11.11 19.02
C GLY A 282 -11.35 -10.00 17.97
N GLU A 283 -11.26 -8.73 18.37
CA GLU A 283 -11.21 -7.59 17.46
C GLU A 283 -9.91 -7.63 16.63
N GLN A 284 -10.01 -7.19 15.37
CA GLN A 284 -8.88 -7.13 14.45
C GLN A 284 -8.53 -5.68 14.16
N GLN A 285 -7.25 -5.38 14.25
CA GLN A 285 -6.70 -4.06 13.96
C GLN A 285 -5.59 -4.18 12.92
N PRO A 286 -5.61 -3.40 11.83
CA PRO A 286 -4.48 -3.32 10.93
C PRO A 286 -3.29 -2.74 11.67
N ALA A 287 -2.11 -3.32 11.45
CA ALA A 287 -0.87 -2.89 12.08
C ALA A 287 0.30 -3.02 11.12
N TRP A 288 1.24 -2.09 11.22
CA TRP A 288 2.55 -2.22 10.61
C TRP A 288 3.32 -3.34 11.29
N THR A 289 4.02 -4.16 10.51
CA THR A 289 4.92 -5.19 11.02
C THR A 289 6.02 -5.46 10.00
N TYR A 290 6.96 -6.34 10.35
CA TYR A 290 8.06 -6.73 9.48
C TYR A 290 7.91 -8.19 9.13
N ARG A 291 8.14 -8.55 7.87
CA ARG A 291 8.17 -9.95 7.39
C ARG A 291 9.51 -10.21 6.74
N LEU A 292 9.93 -11.46 6.65
CA LEU A 292 11.08 -11.83 5.84
C LEU A 292 10.81 -11.49 4.37
N GLY A 293 11.85 -10.99 3.70
CA GLY A 293 11.85 -10.75 2.26
C GLY A 293 11.58 -12.04 1.47
N ASP A 294 11.05 -11.89 0.26
CA ASP A 294 10.59 -13.02 -0.55
C ASP A 294 11.74 -13.93 -1.01
N ARG A 295 12.97 -13.40 -1.03
CA ARG A 295 14.20 -14.11 -1.39
C ARG A 295 14.92 -14.75 -0.20
N THR A 296 14.47 -14.50 1.03
CA THR A 296 15.12 -15.01 2.23
C THR A 296 14.97 -16.54 2.32
N PRO A 297 16.06 -17.31 2.43
CA PRO A 297 16.01 -18.77 2.58
C PRO A 297 15.16 -19.21 3.76
N ARG A 298 14.49 -20.37 3.64
CA ARG A 298 13.64 -20.95 4.70
C ARG A 298 14.49 -21.39 5.88
N ALA A 299 14.00 -21.15 7.09
CA ALA A 299 14.57 -21.63 8.35
C ALA A 299 13.56 -22.50 9.13
N PRO A 300 14.00 -23.25 10.17
CA PRO A 300 13.11 -24.09 10.97
C PRO A 300 11.94 -23.29 11.57
N VAL A 301 10.74 -23.86 11.52
CA VAL A 301 9.52 -23.20 12.01
C VAL A 301 9.40 -23.33 13.54
N ILE A 302 9.05 -22.23 14.20
CA ILE A 302 8.63 -22.19 15.60
C ILE A 302 7.14 -22.58 15.65
N GLY A 303 6.85 -23.83 15.99
CA GLY A 303 5.53 -24.44 15.77
C GLY A 303 4.37 -23.85 16.56
N ASP A 304 4.62 -23.30 17.75
CA ASP A 304 3.62 -22.63 18.59
C ASP A 304 3.45 -21.13 18.26
N GLY A 305 4.29 -20.60 17.36
CA GLY A 305 4.30 -19.20 16.96
C GLY A 305 4.72 -18.24 18.08
N ASP A 306 5.37 -18.74 19.13
CA ASP A 306 5.76 -18.00 20.33
C ASP A 306 7.28 -17.97 20.47
N TRP A 307 7.90 -16.86 20.03
CA TRP A 307 9.36 -16.73 20.05
C TRP A 307 9.93 -16.79 21.47
N LEU A 308 9.26 -16.16 22.45
CA LEU A 308 9.76 -16.11 23.82
C LEU A 308 9.77 -17.50 24.46
N ALA A 309 8.67 -18.24 24.28
CA ALA A 309 8.58 -19.61 24.76
C ALA A 309 9.61 -20.52 24.06
N HIS A 310 9.87 -20.30 22.77
CA HIS A 310 10.91 -21.03 22.04
C HIS A 310 12.32 -20.70 22.54
N PHE A 311 12.64 -19.42 22.68
CA PHE A 311 13.95 -18.93 23.12
C PHE A 311 14.28 -19.37 24.55
N ALA A 312 13.29 -19.46 25.44
CA ALA A 312 13.49 -19.96 26.80
C ALA A 312 13.79 -21.48 26.89
N ARG A 313 13.51 -22.25 25.83
CA ARG A 313 13.76 -23.69 25.75
C ARG A 313 15.09 -24.05 25.10
N THR A 314 15.74 -23.10 24.43
CA THR A 314 16.99 -23.26 23.68
C THR A 314 18.17 -22.73 24.45
#